data_AF-A0A1S8NDU7-F1
#
_entry.id   AF-A0A1S8NDU7-F1
#
_cell.length_a   1.000
_cell.length_b   1.000
_cell.length_c   1.000
_cell.angle_alpha   90.00
_cell.angle_beta   90.00
_cell.angle_gamma   90.00
#
_symmetry.space_group_name_H-M   'P 1'
#
loop_
_entity.id
_entity.type
_entity.pdbx_description
1 polymer ?
#
loop_
_entity_poly.entity_id
_entity_poly.type
_entity_poly.pdbx_seq_one_letter_code
_entity_poly.pdbx_strand_id
1 'polypeptide(L)'
;MLRDAILANKIGISYPRQLEIIHGAIERILKSFVIKEYGIELLVHETRVIYDSIKSDLDSEIRVEDYFALKLLDNNFILYRYPSENRFYSEDMIDMAFNVLVNINSLVEESLNLSNRAKRVIKKVEDELSFDKDLD
;
A
#
# COMPACT_ATOMS: atom_id res chain seq x y z
N MET A 1 -7.42 16.42 0.60
CA MET A 1 -6.11 17.03 0.28
C MET A 1 -5.49 17.62 1.54
N LEU A 2 -5.73 18.88 1.95
CA LEU A 2 -5.14 19.43 3.20
C LEU A 2 -5.57 18.66 4.48
N ARG A 3 -6.78 18.09 4.49
CA ARG A 3 -7.38 17.42 5.66
C ARG A 3 -6.67 16.12 6.05
N ASP A 4 -6.09 15.41 5.08
CA ASP A 4 -5.49 14.08 5.28
C ASP A 4 -4.04 14.19 5.77
N ALA A 5 -3.28 15.17 5.23
CA ALA A 5 -2.00 15.59 5.79
C ALA A 5 -2.12 16.15 7.21
N ILE A 6 -3.21 16.86 7.53
CA ILE A 6 -3.53 17.33 8.88
C ILE A 6 -3.85 16.14 9.82
N LEU A 7 -4.50 15.08 9.33
CA LEU A 7 -4.82 13.90 10.15
C LEU A 7 -3.56 13.12 10.56
N ALA A 8 -2.58 13.01 9.67
CA ALA A 8 -1.30 12.38 10.00
C ALA A 8 -0.50 13.19 11.04
N ASN A 9 -0.60 14.52 11.01
CA ASN A 9 0.01 15.41 12.00
C ASN A 9 -0.75 15.41 13.35
N LYS A 10 -2.04 15.05 13.37
CA LYS A 10 -2.86 14.95 14.60
C LYS A 10 -2.51 13.76 15.51
N ILE A 11 -1.80 12.75 15.01
CA ILE A 11 -1.41 11.54 15.77
C ILE A 11 0.08 11.58 16.19
N GLY A 12 0.84 12.60 15.76
CA GLY A 12 2.24 12.78 16.14
C GLY A 12 3.23 11.77 15.52
N ILE A 13 2.85 11.13 14.41
CA ILE A 13 3.71 10.15 13.72
C ILE A 13 4.57 10.89 12.69
N SER A 14 5.89 10.72 12.76
CA SER A 14 6.81 11.36 11.80
C SER A 14 6.56 10.85 10.37
N TYR A 15 6.68 11.72 9.37
CA TYR A 15 6.61 11.36 7.94
C TYR A 15 7.38 10.09 7.60
N PRO A 16 8.64 9.94 8.04
CA PRO A 16 9.35 8.75 7.66
C PRO A 16 8.74 7.47 8.30
N ARG A 17 8.15 7.55 9.51
CA ARG A 17 7.41 6.42 10.10
C ARG A 17 6.13 6.12 9.33
N GLN A 18 5.47 7.13 8.78
CA GLN A 18 4.33 6.93 7.89
C GLN A 18 4.74 6.18 6.61
N LEU A 19 5.85 6.57 5.97
CA LEU A 19 6.38 5.87 4.80
C LEU A 19 6.72 4.41 5.10
N GLU A 20 7.27 4.11 6.27
CA GLU A 20 7.54 2.75 6.73
C GLU A 20 6.24 1.93 6.87
N ILE A 21 5.20 2.53 7.45
CA ILE A 21 3.89 1.89 7.61
C ILE A 21 3.26 1.60 6.23
N ILE A 22 3.33 2.57 5.31
CA ILE A 22 2.80 2.44 3.95
C ILE A 22 3.55 1.35 3.19
N HIS A 23 4.88 1.35 3.23
CA HIS A 23 5.71 0.30 2.64
C HIS A 23 5.32 -1.09 3.16
N GLY A 24 5.23 -1.26 4.48
CA GLY A 24 4.84 -2.53 5.08
C GLY A 24 3.39 -2.95 4.77
N ALA A 25 2.49 -2.00 4.51
CA ALA A 25 1.13 -2.30 4.05
C ALA A 25 1.13 -2.84 2.62
N ILE A 26 1.87 -2.20 1.71
CA ILE A 26 2.05 -2.67 0.33
C ILE A 26 2.68 -4.07 0.32
N GLU A 27 3.74 -4.28 1.11
CA GLU A 27 4.41 -5.58 1.24
C GLU A 27 3.41 -6.67 1.62
N ARG A 28 2.57 -6.42 2.64
CA ARG A 28 1.55 -7.38 3.10
C ARG A 28 0.49 -7.66 2.04
N ILE A 29 0.02 -6.66 1.31
CA ILE A 29 -0.96 -6.84 0.23
C ILE A 29 -0.38 -7.78 -0.84
N LEU A 30 0.82 -7.47 -1.34
CA LEU A 30 1.46 -8.27 -2.39
C LEU A 30 1.78 -9.70 -1.91
N LYS A 31 2.30 -9.87 -0.69
CA LYS A 31 2.56 -11.21 -0.13
C LYS A 31 1.28 -12.01 0.10
N SER A 32 0.21 -11.36 0.53
CA SER A 32 -1.08 -12.04 0.74
C SER A 32 -1.63 -12.60 -0.57
N PHE A 33 -1.45 -11.86 -1.68
CA PHE A 33 -1.77 -12.38 -3.01
C PHE A 33 -0.94 -13.63 -3.34
N VAL A 34 0.38 -13.59 -3.15
CA VAL A 34 1.27 -14.74 -3.39
C VAL A 34 0.86 -15.96 -2.55
N ILE A 35 0.58 -15.77 -1.27
CA ILE A 35 0.14 -16.85 -0.39
C ILE A 35 -1.19 -17.42 -0.88
N LYS A 36 -2.12 -16.58 -1.31
CA LYS A 36 -3.43 -17.01 -1.81
C LYS A 36 -3.31 -17.81 -3.10
N GLU A 37 -2.49 -17.36 -4.06
CA GLU A 37 -2.40 -18.03 -5.38
C GLU A 37 -1.47 -19.25 -5.37
N TYR A 38 -0.35 -19.19 -4.63
CA TYR A 38 0.70 -20.20 -4.71
C TYR A 38 0.91 -20.98 -3.40
N GLY A 39 0.33 -20.55 -2.28
CA GLY A 39 0.54 -21.19 -0.97
C GLY A 39 1.96 -21.02 -0.42
N ILE A 40 2.70 -20.03 -0.92
CA ILE A 40 4.10 -19.79 -0.56
C ILE A 40 4.24 -18.46 0.20
N GLU A 41 5.00 -18.49 1.28
CA GLU A 41 5.41 -17.27 2.00
C GLU A 41 6.75 -16.75 1.46
N LEU A 42 6.78 -15.48 1.06
CA LEU A 42 8.01 -14.83 0.58
C LEU A 42 8.78 -14.19 1.74
N LEU A 43 10.09 -14.46 1.77
CA LEU A 43 11.04 -13.85 2.73
C LEU A 43 11.61 -12.50 2.25
N VAL A 44 11.35 -12.10 0.99
CA VAL A 44 11.76 -10.82 0.41
C VAL A 44 10.90 -9.69 0.98
N HIS A 45 11.46 -8.51 1.21
CA HIS A 45 10.71 -7.36 1.78
C HIS A 45 10.56 -6.19 0.80
N GLU A 46 11.34 -6.19 -0.27
CA GLU A 46 11.32 -5.20 -1.32
C GLU A 46 10.04 -5.33 -2.14
N THR A 47 9.15 -4.36 -1.97
CA THR A 47 7.82 -4.31 -2.61
C THR A 47 7.92 -4.37 -4.12
N ARG A 48 8.92 -3.73 -4.71
CA ARG A 48 9.16 -3.78 -6.16
C ARG A 48 9.51 -5.19 -6.64
N VAL A 49 10.34 -5.91 -5.88
CA VAL A 49 10.77 -7.27 -6.25
C VAL A 49 9.59 -8.23 -6.15
N ILE A 50 8.77 -8.10 -5.11
CA ILE A 50 7.56 -8.89 -4.95
C ILE A 50 6.60 -8.60 -6.11
N TYR A 51 6.35 -7.33 -6.42
CA TYR A 51 5.50 -6.93 -7.55
C TYR A 51 6.00 -7.50 -8.88
N ASP A 52 7.29 -7.34 -9.19
CA ASP A 52 7.90 -7.86 -10.43
C ASP A 52 7.73 -9.38 -10.57
N SER A 53 7.65 -10.12 -9.46
CA SER A 53 7.44 -11.58 -9.47
C SER A 53 6.00 -12.03 -9.73
N ILE A 54 5.01 -11.15 -9.53
CA ILE A 54 3.58 -11.50 -9.68
C ILE A 54 2.84 -10.69 -10.73
N LYS A 55 3.47 -9.66 -11.33
CA LYS A 55 2.78 -8.73 -12.24
C LYS A 55 2.14 -9.40 -13.46
N SER A 56 2.64 -10.55 -13.90
CA SER A 56 2.05 -11.34 -14.98
C SER A 56 0.71 -11.97 -14.63
N ASP A 57 0.44 -12.13 -13.33
CA ASP A 57 -0.73 -12.77 -12.77
C ASP A 57 -1.76 -11.76 -12.26
N LEU A 58 -1.46 -10.47 -12.40
CA LEU A 58 -2.38 -9.37 -12.13
C LEU A 58 -3.14 -8.98 -13.40
N ASP A 59 -4.36 -8.48 -13.26
CA ASP A 59 -5.24 -8.10 -14.38
C ASP A 59 -4.69 -6.92 -15.19
N SER A 60 -3.79 -6.12 -14.60
CA SER A 60 -3.10 -5.03 -15.29
C SER A 60 -1.75 -4.69 -14.64
N GLU A 61 -0.96 -3.85 -15.31
CA GLU A 61 0.29 -3.32 -14.76
C GLU A 61 0.07 -1.95 -14.12
N ILE A 62 0.84 -1.67 -13.05
CA ILE A 62 0.86 -0.34 -12.44
C ILE A 62 1.48 0.68 -13.38
N ARG A 63 1.19 1.95 -13.15
CA ARG A 63 1.81 3.03 -13.90
C ARG A 63 3.30 3.15 -13.58
N VAL A 64 4.04 3.77 -14.48
CA VAL A 64 5.49 3.97 -14.33
C VAL A 64 5.80 4.81 -13.08
N GLU A 65 4.96 5.80 -12.77
CA GLU A 65 5.08 6.63 -11.57
C GLU A 65 4.93 5.81 -10.29
N ASP A 66 3.96 4.89 -10.27
CA ASP A 66 3.72 3.98 -9.15
C ASP A 66 4.91 3.02 -8.97
N TYR A 67 5.46 2.50 -10.07
CA TYR A 67 6.65 1.67 -10.03
C TYR A 67 7.87 2.42 -9.45
N PHE A 68 8.06 3.69 -9.81
CA PHE A 68 9.10 4.52 -9.22
C PHE A 68 8.85 4.82 -7.75
N ALA A 69 7.60 5.01 -7.34
CA ALA A 69 7.23 5.19 -5.94
C ALA A 69 7.57 3.93 -5.11
N LEU A 70 7.30 2.72 -5.62
CA LEU A 70 7.72 1.47 -4.95
C LEU A 70 9.24 1.41 -4.76
N LYS A 71 10.01 1.75 -5.79
CA LYS A 71 11.48 1.82 -5.70
C LYS A 71 11.94 2.83 -4.65
N LEU A 72 11.30 3.99 -4.57
CA LEU A 72 11.61 5.02 -3.59
C LEU A 72 11.26 4.57 -2.17
N LEU A 73 10.14 3.87 -1.99
CA LEU A 73 9.75 3.29 -0.70
C LEU A 73 10.72 2.20 -0.25
N ASP A 74 11.13 1.28 -1.14
CA ASP A 74 12.12 0.25 -0.83
C ASP A 74 13.46 0.87 -0.41
N ASN A 75 13.93 1.88 -1.15
CA ASN A 75 15.13 2.62 -0.80
C ASN A 75 15.00 3.34 0.55
N ASN A 76 13.84 3.94 0.83
CA ASN A 76 13.59 4.65 2.09
C ASN A 76 13.44 3.71 3.28
N PHE A 77 12.87 2.51 3.09
CA PHE A 77 12.81 1.44 4.08
C PHE A 77 14.22 0.95 4.45
N ILE A 78 15.11 0.82 3.46
CA ILE A 78 16.53 0.52 3.67
C ILE A 78 17.25 1.66 4.40
N LEU A 79 17.03 2.91 3.95
CA LEU A 79 17.65 4.09 4.57
C LEU A 79 17.25 4.23 6.04
N TYR A 80 16.05 3.81 6.42
CA TYR A 80 15.59 3.77 7.81
C TYR A 80 16.46 3.00 8.79
N ARG A 81 17.20 1.99 8.32
CA ARG A 81 18.13 1.22 9.16
C ARG A 81 19.46 1.92 9.43
N TYR A 82 19.76 3.05 8.79
CA TYR A 82 21.05 3.74 8.93
C TYR A 82 20.89 5.22 9.32
N PRO A 83 21.48 5.68 10.43
CA PRO A 83 21.33 7.05 10.91
C PRO A 83 22.11 8.02 10.01
N SER A 84 21.45 9.05 9.49
CA SER A 84 22.13 10.14 8.80
C SER A 84 21.37 11.46 8.95
N GLU A 85 22.14 12.53 9.16
CA GLU A 85 21.69 13.86 9.60
C GLU A 85 20.91 14.65 8.54
N ASN A 86 20.75 14.11 7.31
CA ASN A 86 20.21 14.84 6.15
C ASN A 86 19.15 14.05 5.37
N ARG A 87 18.13 13.51 6.06
CA ARG A 87 16.97 12.94 5.36
C ARG A 87 15.86 13.99 5.22
N PHE A 88 15.57 14.36 3.98
CA PHE A 88 14.42 15.19 3.65
C PHE A 88 13.24 14.30 3.29
N TYR A 89 12.14 14.49 4.02
CA TYR A 89 10.85 13.88 3.74
C TYR A 89 9.85 15.00 3.50
N SER A 90 9.16 14.98 2.36
CA SER A 90 8.14 15.97 2.03
C SER A 90 6.74 15.37 2.13
N GLU A 91 5.75 16.25 2.26
CA GLU A 91 4.34 15.89 2.15
C GLU A 91 4.04 15.21 0.80
N ASP A 92 4.63 15.69 -0.29
CA ASP A 92 4.49 15.08 -1.62
C ASP A 92 4.94 13.60 -1.65
N MET A 93 5.97 13.23 -0.87
CA MET A 93 6.40 11.83 -0.76
C MET A 93 5.38 10.98 -0.01
N ILE A 94 4.70 11.55 0.99
CA ILE A 94 3.62 10.87 1.70
C ILE A 94 2.44 10.64 0.76
N ASP A 95 2.02 11.68 0.03
CA ASP A 95 0.92 11.59 -0.91
C ASP A 95 1.21 10.60 -2.04
N MET A 96 2.43 10.61 -2.58
CA MET A 96 2.88 9.62 -3.56
C MET A 96 2.81 8.19 -3.00
N ALA A 97 3.27 7.99 -1.77
CA ALA A 97 3.24 6.67 -1.13
C ALA A 97 1.80 6.19 -0.87
N PHE A 98 0.90 7.06 -0.43
CA PHE A 98 -0.51 6.72 -0.27
C PHE A 98 -1.18 6.38 -1.59
N ASN A 99 -0.90 7.16 -2.64
CA ASN A 99 -1.44 6.88 -3.98
C ASN A 99 -0.99 5.50 -4.47
N VAL A 100 0.29 5.15 -4.30
CA VAL A 100 0.78 3.83 -4.71
C VAL A 100 0.13 2.70 -3.91
N LEU A 101 -0.09 2.91 -2.62
CA LEU A 101 -0.78 1.94 -1.77
C LEU A 101 -2.21 1.69 -2.26
N VAL A 102 -2.97 2.75 -2.55
CA VAL A 102 -4.35 2.63 -3.06
C VAL A 102 -4.35 1.91 -4.40
N ASN A 103 -3.47 2.31 -5.33
CA ASN A 103 -3.41 1.71 -6.66
C ASN A 103 -3.05 0.22 -6.61
N ILE A 104 -2.06 -0.16 -5.78
CA ILE A 104 -1.69 -1.58 -5.58
C ILE A 104 -2.84 -2.36 -4.95
N ASN A 105 -3.51 -1.78 -3.94
CA ASN A 105 -4.63 -2.45 -3.29
C ASN A 105 -5.76 -2.72 -4.29
N SER A 106 -6.17 -1.72 -5.06
CA SER A 106 -7.20 -1.88 -6.10
C SER A 106 -6.79 -2.90 -7.15
N LEU A 107 -5.54 -2.86 -7.63
CA LEU A 107 -5.04 -3.80 -8.61
C LEU A 107 -5.10 -5.25 -8.12
N VAL A 108 -4.64 -5.49 -6.88
CA VAL A 108 -4.68 -6.82 -6.28
C VAL A 108 -6.12 -7.25 -6.06
N GLU A 109 -6.99 -6.37 -5.57
CA GLU A 109 -8.41 -6.66 -5.35
C GLU A 109 -9.12 -7.09 -6.64
N GLU A 110 -8.89 -6.38 -7.74
CA GLU A 110 -9.43 -6.72 -9.07
C GLU A 110 -8.96 -8.09 -9.53
N SER A 111 -7.68 -8.41 -9.32
CA SER A 111 -7.06 -9.68 -9.71
C SER A 111 -7.49 -10.86 -8.82
N LEU A 112 -8.10 -10.60 -7.65
CA LEU A 112 -8.55 -11.68 -6.77
C LEU A 112 -9.79 -12.37 -7.35
N ASN A 113 -9.63 -13.65 -7.69
CA ASN A 113 -10.76 -14.52 -8.03
C ASN A 113 -11.57 -14.90 -6.78
N LEU A 114 -12.31 -13.95 -6.23
CA LEU A 114 -13.13 -14.10 -5.02
C LEU A 114 -14.43 -14.85 -5.31
N SER A 115 -14.77 -15.79 -4.44
CA SER A 115 -16.08 -16.44 -4.47
C SER A 115 -17.22 -15.44 -4.23
N ASN A 116 -18.41 -15.72 -4.78
CA ASN A 116 -19.63 -14.93 -4.53
C ASN A 116 -20.00 -14.81 -3.03
N ARG A 117 -19.52 -15.74 -2.19
CA ARG A 117 -19.69 -15.66 -0.74
C ARG A 117 -18.74 -14.61 -0.14
N ALA A 118 -17.46 -14.62 -0.54
CA ALA A 118 -16.47 -13.66 -0.07
C ALA A 118 -16.86 -12.22 -0.44
N LYS A 119 -17.24 -11.98 -1.70
CA LYS A 119 -17.69 -10.66 -2.17
C LYS A 119 -18.86 -10.11 -1.35
N ARG A 120 -19.84 -10.96 -0.99
CA ARG A 120 -20.98 -10.57 -0.16
C ARG A 120 -20.59 -10.20 1.28
N VAL A 121 -19.65 -10.94 1.86
CA VAL A 121 -19.17 -10.65 3.23
C VAL A 121 -18.40 -9.34 3.26
N ILE A 122 -17.50 -9.12 2.30
CA ILE A 122 -16.71 -7.87 2.19
C ILE A 122 -17.65 -6.68 2.08
N LYS A 123 -18.57 -6.70 1.11
CA LYS A 123 -19.54 -5.61 0.93
C LYS A 123 -20.34 -5.31 2.20
N LYS A 124 -20.79 -6.35 2.91
CA LYS A 124 -21.53 -6.17 4.17
C LYS A 124 -20.68 -5.45 5.23
N VAL A 125 -19.39 -5.81 5.33
CA VAL A 125 -18.47 -5.17 6.29
C VAL A 125 -18.19 -3.73 5.87
N GLU A 126 -18.01 -3.45 4.59
CA GLU A 126 -17.83 -2.08 4.08
C GLU A 126 -19.06 -1.20 4.35
N ASP A 127 -20.26 -1.73 4.12
CA ASP A 127 -21.53 -1.04 4.41
C ASP A 127 -21.67 -0.75 5.93
N GLU A 128 -21.19 -1.64 6.81
CA GLU A 128 -21.19 -1.45 8.28
C GLU A 128 -20.11 -0.47 8.77
N LEU A 129 -18.96 -0.40 8.08
CA LEU A 129 -17.83 0.47 8.44
C LEU A 129 -17.93 1.88 7.84
N SER A 130 -18.77 2.08 6.82
CA SER A 130 -19.05 3.39 6.22
C SER A 130 -19.84 4.27 7.18
N PHE A 131 -19.17 4.85 8.18
CA PHE A 131 -19.73 5.92 8.99
C PHE A 131 -19.88 7.18 8.11
N ASP A 132 -21.12 7.68 8.02
CA ASP A 132 -21.62 8.89 7.34
C ASP A 132 -21.84 8.83 5.82
N LYS A 133 -23.09 8.52 5.45
CA LYS A 133 -23.78 9.10 4.29
C LYS A 133 -25.08 9.85 4.66
N ASP A 134 -25.26 10.20 5.94
CA ASP A 134 -26.41 11.00 6.40
C ASP A 134 -25.95 12.35 6.98
N LEU A 135 -25.18 13.10 6.19
CA LEU A 135 -25.06 14.54 6.33
C LEU A 135 -25.76 15.19 5.12
N ASP A 136 -27.09 15.06 5.10
CA ASP A 136 -27.99 15.96 4.36
C ASP A 136 -28.21 17.26 5.14
#